data_AF-A0A4S8KIA5-F1
#
_entry.id   AF-A0A4S8KIA5-F1
#
_cell.length_a   1.000
_cell.length_b   1.000
_cell.length_c   1.000
_cell.angle_alpha   90.00
_cell.angle_beta   90.00
_cell.angle_gamma   90.00
#
_symmetry.space_group_name_H-M   'P 1'
#
loop_
_entity.id
_entity.type
_entity.pdbx_description
1 polymer ?
#
loop_
_entity_poly.entity_id
_entity_poly.type
_entity_poly.pdbx_seq_one_letter_code
_entity_poly.pdbx_strand_id
1 'polypeptide(L)' 'FFPKFHCELNPIEMYWGWVKYRYREEDKPKFEDAKEVAARWLDACPLETICGFI' A
#
# COMPACT_ATOMS: atom_id res chain seq x y z
N PHE A 1 4.35 -13.40 -19.56
CA PHE A 1 5.13 -12.22 -20.01
C PHE A 1 4.48 -11.00 -19.39
N PHE A 2 5.25 -10.15 -18.70
CA PHE A 2 4.74 -8.92 -18.11
C PHE A 2 5.03 -7.77 -19.07
N PRO A 3 4.03 -7.11 -19.65
CA PRO A 3 4.27 -6.07 -20.64
C PRO A 3 4.87 -4.83 -19.94
N LYS A 4 5.81 -4.18 -20.63
CA LYS A 4 6.54 -3.04 -20.06
C LYS A 4 5.59 -1.86 -19.85
N PHE A 5 5.74 -1.13 -18.74
CA PHE A 5 4.97 0.08 -18.40
C PHE A 5 3.48 -0.15 -18.11
N HIS A 6 3.09 -1.38 -17.80
CA HIS A 6 1.74 -1.73 -17.39
C HIS A 6 1.68 -2.02 -15.88
N CYS A 7 1.93 -1.00 -15.06
CA CYS A 7 1.94 -1.13 -13.60
C CYS A 7 0.58 -1.56 -13.06
N GLU A 8 -0.50 -1.26 -13.77
CA GLU A 8 -1.88 -1.69 -13.45
C GLU A 8 -2.07 -3.21 -13.46
N LEU A 9 -1.19 -3.95 -14.15
CA LEU A 9 -1.25 -5.42 -14.20
C LEU A 9 -0.52 -6.07 -13.02
N ASN A 10 0.14 -5.28 -12.15
CA ASN A 10 0.94 -5.80 -11.05
C ASN A 10 0.16 -5.61 -9.74
N PRO A 11 -0.36 -6.68 -9.12
CA PRO A 11 -1.16 -6.58 -7.89
C PRO A 11 -0.43 -5.86 -6.74
N ILE A 12 0.91 -5.88 -6.72
CA ILE A 12 1.69 -5.14 -5.71
C ILE A 12 1.47 -3.63 -5.79
N GLU A 13 1.20 -3.08 -6.98
CA GLU A 13 0.95 -1.65 -7.17
C GLU A 13 -0.43 -1.26 -6.61
N MET A 14 -1.42 -2.16 -6.70
CA MET A 14 -2.72 -1.97 -6.06
C MET A 14 -2.61 -2.01 -4.54
N TYR A 15 -1.83 -2.97 -4.01
CA TYR A 15 -1.52 -3.04 -2.58
C TYR A 15 -0.84 -1.76 -2.07
N TRP A 16 0.22 -1.30 -2.75
CA TRP A 16 0.87 -0.04 -2.41
C TRP A 16 -0.07 1.16 -2.56
N GLY A 17 -0.98 1.13 -3.53
CA GLY A 17 -2.04 2.13 -3.69
C GLY A 17 -2.93 2.24 -2.45
N TRP A 18 -3.40 1.10 -1.94
CA TRP A 18 -4.23 1.01 -0.72
C TRP A 18 -3.47 1.52 0.52
N VAL A 19 -2.24 1.05 0.71
CA VAL A 19 -1.40 1.45 1.86
C VAL A 19 -1.12 2.95 1.83
N LYS A 20 -0.71 3.49 0.67
CA LYS A 20 -0.43 4.92 0.51
C LYS A 20 -1.67 5.80 0.68
N TYR A 21 -2.85 5.28 0.36
CA TYR A 21 -4.10 6.01 0.58
C TYR A 21 -4.33 6.23 2.08
N ARG A 22 -4.29 5.18 2.88
CA ARG A 22 -4.47 5.26 4.35
C ARG A 22 -3.33 5.97 5.05
N TYR A 23 -2.10 5.70 4.63
CA TYR A 23 -0.92 6.41 5.11
C TYR A 23 -1.07 7.93 4.97
N ARG A 24 -1.70 8.45 3.91
CA ARG A 24 -1.88 9.89 3.69
C ARG A 24 -2.90 10.53 4.64
N GLU A 25 -3.80 9.76 5.24
CA GLU A 25 -4.84 10.28 6.14
C GLU A 25 -4.33 10.57 7.56
N GLU A 26 -3.20 9.98 7.97
CA GLU A 26 -2.62 10.22 9.29
C GLU A 26 -1.69 11.44 9.31
N ASP A 27 -1.63 12.16 10.43
CA ASP A 27 -0.59 13.17 10.67
C ASP A 27 0.72 12.50 11.11
N LYS A 28 1.86 13.01 10.61
CA LYS A 28 3.20 12.44 10.84
C LYS A 28 4.20 13.58 11.05
N PRO A 29 4.25 14.19 12.25
CA PRO A 29 5.08 15.35 12.51
C PRO A 29 6.59 15.02 12.52
N LYS A 30 6.96 13.76 12.77
CA LYS A 30 8.36 13.30 12.73
C LYS A 30 8.52 12.09 11.80
N PHE A 31 9.77 11.86 11.43
CA PHE A 31 10.13 10.73 10.57
C PHE A 31 9.90 9.37 11.25
N GLU A 32 10.07 9.26 12.58
CA GLU A 32 9.76 8.01 13.28
C GLU A 32 8.25 7.71 13.26
N ASP A 33 7.40 8.72 13.46
CA ASP A 33 5.94 8.57 13.32
C ASP A 33 5.58 8.08 11.90
N ALA A 34 6.26 8.61 10.88
CA ALA A 34 6.09 8.16 9.51
C ALA A 34 6.45 6.67 9.30
N LYS A 35 7.53 6.18 9.93
CA LYS A 35 7.88 4.74 9.85
C LYS A 35 6.84 3.87 10.53
N GLU A 36 6.39 4.25 11.72
CA GLU A 36 5.39 3.51 12.48
C GLU A 36 4.06 3.42 11.73
N VAL A 37 3.61 4.55 11.16
CA VAL A 37 2.38 4.59 10.35
C VAL A 37 2.54 3.78 9.07
N ALA A 38 3.71 3.80 8.42
CA ALA A 38 3.96 2.97 7.24
C ALA A 38 3.87 1.47 7.59
N ALA A 39 4.54 1.01 8.65
CA ALA A 39 4.47 -0.37 9.10
C ALA A 39 3.04 -0.78 9.46
N ARG A 40 2.33 0.06 10.22
CA ARG A 40 0.93 -0.18 10.61
C ARG A 40 0.04 -0.43 9.40
N TRP A 41 0.11 0.43 8.37
CA TRP A 41 -0.78 0.28 7.20
C TRP A 41 -0.35 -0.85 6.26
N LEU A 42 0.93 -1.20 6.23
CA LEU A 42 1.38 -2.41 5.56
C LEU A 42 0.74 -3.65 6.21
N ASP A 43 0.78 -3.74 7.54
CA ASP A 43 0.24 -4.90 8.27
C ASP A 43 -1.29 -4.91 8.36
N ALA A 44 -1.96 -3.76 8.15
CA ALA A 44 -3.41 -3.61 8.29
C ALA A 44 -4.22 -3.97 7.04
N CYS A 45 -3.58 -4.24 5.89
CA CYS A 45 -4.29 -4.54 4.66
C CYS A 45 -4.97 -5.93 4.76
N PRO A 46 -6.31 -6.03 4.66
CA PRO A 46 -7.00 -7.32 4.80
C PRO A 46 -6.63 -8.29 3.67
N LEU A 47 -6.52 -9.58 4.01
CA LEU A 47 -6.23 -10.63 3.03
C LEU A 47 -7.27 -10.66 1.90
N GLU A 48 -8.54 -10.43 2.21
CA GLU A 48 -9.62 -10.36 1.21
C GLU A 48 -9.38 -9.24 0.18
N THR A 49 -8.86 -8.09 0.63
CA THR A 49 -8.50 -6.97 -0.25
C THR A 49 -7.34 -7.35 -1.16
N ILE A 50 -6.31 -8.03 -0.61
CA ILE A 50 -5.16 -8.50 -1.38
C ILE A 50 -5.59 -9.54 -2.43
N CYS A 51 -6.44 -10.50 -2.05
CA CYS A 51 -6.96 -11.51 -2.95
C CYS A 51 -7.83 -10.91 -4.06
N GLY A 52 -8.51 -9.79 -3.81
CA GLY A 52 -9.29 -9.07 -4.82
C GLY A 52 -8.45 -8.33 -5.87
N PHE A 53 -7.12 -8.23 -5.69
CA PHE A 53 -6.21 -7.63 -6.68
C PHE A 53 -5.67 -8.63 -7.71
N ILE A 54 -5.93 -9.93 -7.52
CA ILE A 54 -5.48 -11.03 -8.39
C ILE A 54 -6.62 -11.44 -9.32
#